data_AF-A0A3P7GT42-F1
#
_entry.id   AF-A0A3P7GT42-F1
#
_cell.length_a   1.000
_cell.length_b   1.000
_cell.length_c   1.000
_cell.angle_alpha   90.00
_cell.angle_beta   90.00
_cell.angle_gamma   90.00
#
_symmetry.space_group_name_H-M   'P 1'
#
loop_
_entity.id
_entity.type
_entity.pdbx_description
1 polymer ?
#
loop_
_entity_poly.entity_id
_entity_poly.type
_entity_poly.pdbx_seq_one_letter_code
_entity_poly.pdbx_strand_id
1 'polypeptide(L)'
;MESAAASSRSALRLVLAPTNAEKLANATERLIKRRKSAYKKAVANFEYWKDVSPFSHLHRQLQLSVRSQASLGVDKPAVSPSYVFGGQHVPVVVRLAESLWADGLAGAINTGRSLLNGTELLGRDQLSRALALLRVDERGAKTLGRVSLAPTQTEEQNGGQRTLSHGQTVVVAFVGGCTYAEVAALRFAAARRCWRLLIATSQILSTKSLIHQVGQAAAL
;
A
#
# COMPACT_ATOMS: atom_id res chain seq x y z
N MET A 1 55.71 10.16 47.50
CA MET A 1 56.20 10.02 46.12
C MET A 1 55.23 9.11 45.39
N GLU A 2 54.70 9.62 44.26
CA GLU A 2 54.06 8.96 43.09
C GLU A 2 52.92 7.93 43.31
N SER A 3 51.67 8.20 42.85
CA SER A 3 51.13 8.25 41.47
C SER A 3 50.74 6.85 40.92
N ALA A 4 49.45 6.50 40.91
CA ALA A 4 48.52 6.33 39.74
C ALA A 4 48.83 5.11 38.82
N ALA A 5 47.90 4.33 38.23
CA ALA A 5 46.57 4.57 37.66
C ALA A 5 45.78 3.22 37.58
N ALA A 6 44.50 3.12 37.95
CA ALA A 6 43.28 3.35 37.14
C ALA A 6 43.14 2.53 35.85
N SER A 7 42.29 1.50 35.86
CA SER A 7 41.71 0.82 34.69
C SER A 7 40.19 0.99 34.73
N SER A 8 39.66 1.71 33.73
CA SER A 8 38.25 2.14 33.66
C SER A 8 37.51 1.32 32.60
N ARG A 9 36.53 0.51 33.02
CA ARG A 9 35.53 -0.08 32.12
C ARG A 9 34.18 0.58 32.42
N SER A 10 33.73 1.39 31.48
CA SER A 10 32.45 2.12 31.51
C SER A 10 31.27 1.15 31.40
N ALA A 11 30.54 0.97 32.50
CA ALA A 11 29.20 0.41 32.50
C ALA A 11 28.20 1.58 32.52
N LEU A 12 27.39 1.70 31.46
CA LEU A 12 26.28 2.64 31.41
C LEU A 12 25.25 2.30 32.49
N ARG A 13 25.42 2.89 33.67
CA ARG A 13 24.40 2.92 34.73
C ARG A 13 23.20 3.73 34.22
N LEU A 14 22.07 3.04 34.06
CA LEU A 14 20.76 3.66 33.95
C LEU A 14 20.49 4.41 35.26
N VAL A 15 20.71 5.72 35.27
CA VAL A 15 20.44 6.59 36.42
C VAL A 15 18.93 6.70 36.56
N LEU A 16 18.36 5.97 37.52
CA LEU A 16 17.02 6.21 38.06
C LEU A 16 17.06 7.52 38.85
N ALA A 17 16.75 8.62 38.19
CA ALA A 17 16.52 9.90 38.87
C ALA A 17 15.25 9.80 39.74
N PRO A 18 15.22 10.37 40.95
CA PRO A 18 14.02 10.40 41.78
C PRO A 18 13.01 11.34 41.12
N THR A 19 12.08 10.77 40.35
CA THR A 19 10.98 11.55 39.76
C THR A 19 9.88 11.69 40.81
N ASN A 20 9.55 12.93 41.18
CA ASN A 20 8.41 13.29 42.04
C ASN A 20 7.19 12.39 41.75
N ALA A 21 6.72 11.66 42.76
CA ALA A 21 5.63 10.68 42.64
C ALA A 21 4.38 11.27 41.97
N GLU A 22 4.11 12.56 42.17
CA GLU A 22 3.02 13.30 41.53
C GLU A 22 3.17 13.46 40.01
N LYS A 23 4.40 13.60 39.50
CA LYS A 23 4.66 13.67 38.05
C LYS A 23 4.47 12.30 37.40
N LEU A 24 4.85 11.23 38.09
CA LEU A 24 4.62 9.85 37.65
C LEU A 24 3.11 9.52 37.64
N ALA A 25 2.37 9.91 38.68
CA ALA A 25 0.92 9.75 38.77
C ALA A 25 0.17 10.52 37.68
N ASN A 26 0.57 11.77 37.40
CA ASN A 26 0.00 12.56 36.31
C ASN A 26 0.33 11.97 34.92
N ALA A 27 1.53 11.40 34.75
CA ALA A 27 1.92 10.75 33.50
C ALA A 27 1.11 9.46 33.26
N THR A 28 0.91 8.63 34.29
CA THR A 28 0.11 7.41 34.21
C THR A 28 -1.36 7.73 33.96
N GLU A 29 -1.94 8.75 34.60
CA GLU A 29 -3.32 9.16 34.38
C GLU A 29 -3.58 9.63 32.93
N ARG A 30 -2.65 10.43 32.37
CA ARG A 30 -2.71 10.84 30.95
C ARG A 30 -2.64 9.65 30.00
N LEU A 31 -1.83 8.66 30.31
CA LEU A 31 -1.67 7.45 29.50
C LEU A 31 -2.93 6.57 29.56
N ILE A 32 -3.56 6.46 30.73
CA ILE A 32 -4.84 5.78 30.93
C ILE A 32 -5.97 6.49 30.18
N LYS A 33 -6.06 7.83 30.27
CA LYS A 33 -7.06 8.64 29.52
C LYS A 33 -6.90 8.46 28.00
N ARG A 34 -5.66 8.47 27.49
CA ARG A 34 -5.36 8.20 26.07
C ARG A 34 -5.77 6.78 25.65
N ARG A 35 -5.47 5.76 26.47
CA ARG A 35 -5.89 4.37 26.20
C ARG A 35 -7.40 4.22 26.18
N LYS A 36 -8.12 4.83 27.13
CA LYS A 36 -9.59 4.81 27.17
C LYS A 36 -10.21 5.48 25.94
N SER A 37 -9.66 6.61 25.47
CA SER A 37 -10.18 7.26 24.26
C SER A 37 -9.88 6.47 22.99
N ALA A 38 -8.69 5.86 22.89
CA ALA A 38 -8.32 4.99 21.78
C ALA A 38 -9.20 3.73 21.72
N TYR A 39 -9.47 3.11 22.87
CA TYR A 39 -10.39 1.98 22.98
C TYR A 39 -11.81 2.38 22.59
N LYS A 40 -12.35 3.49 23.11
CA LYS A 40 -13.68 3.98 22.74
C LYS A 40 -13.79 4.26 21.24
N LYS A 41 -12.74 4.83 20.63
CA LYS A 41 -12.66 5.05 19.17
C LYS A 41 -12.58 3.73 18.39
N ALA A 42 -11.84 2.74 18.90
CA ALA A 42 -11.75 1.42 18.29
C ALA A 42 -13.09 0.67 18.35
N VAL A 43 -13.79 0.73 19.48
CA VAL A 43 -15.13 0.15 19.67
C VAL A 43 -16.16 0.85 18.79
N ALA A 44 -16.20 2.19 18.80
CA ALA A 44 -17.12 2.94 17.93
C ALA A 44 -16.85 2.69 16.45
N ASN A 45 -15.58 2.57 16.06
CA ASN A 45 -15.23 2.10 14.71
C ASN A 45 -15.77 0.68 14.50
N PHE A 46 -15.46 -0.28 15.36
CA PHE A 46 -15.89 -1.67 15.21
C PHE A 46 -17.41 -1.81 15.07
N GLU A 47 -18.16 -1.08 15.89
CA GLU A 47 -19.62 -1.07 15.89
C GLU A 47 -20.18 -0.42 14.61
N TYR A 48 -19.60 0.70 14.16
CA TYR A 48 -19.97 1.32 12.89
C TYR A 48 -19.61 0.46 11.67
N TRP A 49 -18.48 -0.27 11.71
CA TRP A 49 -18.02 -1.13 10.59
C TRP A 49 -18.67 -2.51 10.59
N LYS A 50 -19.44 -2.86 11.63
CA LYS A 50 -20.16 -4.14 11.73
C LYS A 50 -21.26 -4.27 10.67
N ASP A 51 -21.88 -3.15 10.31
CA ASP A 51 -22.99 -3.09 9.33
C ASP A 51 -22.53 -2.67 7.93
N VAL A 52 -21.23 -2.41 7.74
CA VAL A 52 -20.67 -1.98 6.45
C VAL A 52 -20.16 -3.20 5.68
N SER A 53 -20.56 -3.32 4.41
CA SER A 53 -20.12 -4.43 3.57
C SER A 53 -18.58 -4.47 3.45
N PRO A 54 -17.98 -5.67 3.37
CA PRO A 54 -16.53 -5.81 3.15
C PRO A 54 -16.04 -5.04 1.93
N PHE A 55 -16.87 -4.97 0.88
CA PHE A 55 -16.62 -4.18 -0.31
C PHE A 55 -16.51 -2.69 0.00
N SER A 56 -17.46 -2.09 0.73
CA SER A 56 -17.42 -0.68 1.11
C SER A 56 -16.20 -0.36 1.97
N HIS A 57 -15.82 -1.29 2.85
CA HIS A 57 -14.60 -1.15 3.64
C HIS A 57 -13.35 -1.14 2.76
N LEU A 58 -13.21 -2.13 1.86
CA LEU A 58 -12.11 -2.23 0.90
C LEU A 58 -12.06 -1.01 -0.04
N HIS A 59 -13.20 -0.59 -0.57
CA HIS A 59 -13.34 0.54 -1.48
C HIS A 59 -12.78 1.83 -0.90
N ARG A 60 -13.04 2.06 0.39
CA ARG A 60 -12.48 3.20 1.12
C ARG A 60 -11.00 3.00 1.46
N GLN A 61 -10.59 1.80 1.88
CA GLN A 61 -9.18 1.52 2.18
C GLN A 61 -8.29 1.72 0.95
N LEU A 62 -8.78 1.32 -0.23
CA LEU A 62 -8.07 1.47 -1.50
C LEU A 62 -8.33 2.81 -2.21
N GLN A 63 -9.15 3.70 -1.65
CA GLN A 63 -9.48 5.00 -2.27
C GLN A 63 -9.90 4.86 -3.74
N LEU A 64 -10.87 3.97 -4.00
CA LEU A 64 -11.29 3.64 -5.36
C LEU A 64 -12.21 4.69 -5.98
N SER A 65 -12.86 5.55 -5.18
CA SER A 65 -13.62 6.69 -5.71
C SER A 65 -12.73 7.91 -5.90
N VAL A 66 -12.81 8.53 -7.07
CA VAL A 66 -12.09 9.78 -7.39
C VAL A 66 -13.09 10.83 -7.88
N ARG A 67 -13.48 11.72 -6.97
CA ARG A 67 -14.52 12.74 -7.24
C ARG A 67 -14.16 13.69 -8.37
N SER A 68 -12.88 14.04 -8.53
CA SER A 68 -12.39 14.95 -9.58
C SER A 68 -12.65 14.43 -10.99
N GLN A 69 -12.57 13.11 -11.20
CA GLN A 69 -12.89 12.49 -12.48
C GLN A 69 -14.41 12.40 -12.72
N ALA A 70 -15.18 12.12 -11.67
CA ALA A 70 -16.64 11.99 -11.78
C ALA A 70 -17.34 13.31 -12.17
N SER A 71 -16.78 14.45 -11.79
CA SER A 71 -17.29 15.78 -12.16
C SER A 71 -16.70 16.32 -13.47
N LEU A 72 -15.90 15.52 -14.18
CA LEU A 72 -15.20 15.97 -15.38
C LEU A 72 -16.12 15.83 -16.61
N GLY A 73 -16.21 16.89 -17.42
CA GLY A 73 -16.93 16.84 -18.71
C GLY A 73 -16.19 15.97 -19.74
N VAL A 74 -16.93 15.44 -20.72
CA VAL A 74 -16.42 14.49 -21.73
C VAL A 74 -15.31 15.09 -22.61
N ASP A 75 -15.32 16.41 -22.80
CA ASP A 75 -14.34 17.12 -23.65
C ASP A 75 -12.96 17.28 -22.99
N LYS A 76 -12.86 17.03 -21.68
CA LYS A 76 -11.61 17.19 -20.93
C LYS A 76 -10.85 15.87 -20.85
N PRO A 77 -9.50 15.90 -20.91
CA PRO A 77 -8.70 14.69 -20.80
C PRO A 77 -8.88 14.03 -19.43
N ALA A 78 -8.92 12.70 -19.41
CA ALA A 78 -9.03 11.94 -18.17
C ALA A 78 -7.87 12.25 -17.22
N VAL A 79 -8.20 12.48 -15.95
CA VAL A 79 -7.23 12.78 -14.87
C VAL A 79 -6.97 11.58 -13.98
N SER A 80 -7.86 10.59 -13.96
CA SER A 80 -7.76 9.40 -13.12
C SER A 80 -8.14 8.12 -13.87
N PRO A 81 -7.57 6.94 -13.53
CA PRO A 81 -7.92 5.68 -14.17
C PRO A 81 -9.40 5.30 -14.02
N SER A 82 -10.15 5.97 -13.12
CA SER A 82 -11.59 5.76 -12.96
C SER A 82 -12.42 6.18 -14.17
N TYR A 83 -11.85 6.87 -15.16
CA TYR A 83 -12.56 7.26 -16.38
C TYR A 83 -13.19 6.06 -17.10
N VAL A 84 -12.61 4.85 -16.98
CA VAL A 84 -13.14 3.62 -17.58
C VAL A 84 -14.50 3.20 -16.99
N PHE A 85 -14.84 3.72 -15.81
CA PHE A 85 -16.12 3.52 -15.13
C PHE A 85 -16.81 4.87 -14.84
N GLY A 86 -16.67 5.84 -15.73
CA GLY A 86 -17.35 7.15 -15.61
C GLY A 86 -16.90 7.97 -14.40
N GLY A 87 -15.67 7.76 -13.92
CA GLY A 87 -15.11 8.47 -12.77
C GLY A 87 -15.54 7.92 -11.40
N GLN A 88 -16.44 6.94 -11.36
CA GLN A 88 -17.02 6.44 -10.11
C GLN A 88 -16.07 5.50 -9.35
N HIS A 89 -15.30 4.70 -10.09
CA HIS A 89 -14.49 3.63 -9.52
C HIS A 89 -13.16 3.47 -10.26
N VAL A 90 -12.07 3.34 -9.52
CA VAL A 90 -10.76 2.91 -10.04
C VAL A 90 -10.69 1.39 -9.92
N PRO A 91 -10.33 0.64 -10.97
CA PRO A 91 -10.14 -0.79 -10.84
C PRO A 91 -9.10 -1.13 -9.76
N VAL A 92 -9.43 -2.09 -8.89
CA VAL A 92 -8.57 -2.51 -7.76
C VAL A 92 -7.15 -2.83 -8.22
N VAL A 93 -7.01 -3.55 -9.35
CA VAL A 93 -5.70 -3.92 -9.91
C VAL A 93 -4.83 -2.71 -10.22
N VAL A 94 -5.40 -1.62 -10.73
CA VAL A 94 -4.64 -0.41 -11.07
C VAL A 94 -4.14 0.27 -9.80
N ARG A 95 -5.03 0.39 -8.80
CA ARG A 95 -4.66 0.99 -7.51
C ARG A 95 -3.56 0.19 -6.81
N LEU A 96 -3.67 -1.14 -6.81
CA LEU A 96 -2.65 -2.01 -6.25
C LEU A 96 -1.33 -1.89 -7.02
N ALA A 97 -1.35 -1.94 -8.36
CA ALA A 97 -0.15 -1.82 -9.18
C ALA A 97 0.57 -0.48 -8.95
N GLU A 98 -0.15 0.65 -8.97
CA GLU A 98 0.43 1.98 -8.73
C GLU A 98 1.03 2.10 -7.33
N SER A 99 0.36 1.54 -6.32
CA SER A 99 0.79 1.64 -4.92
C SER A 99 1.97 0.73 -4.62
N LEU A 100 1.99 -0.50 -5.15
CA LEU A 100 3.14 -1.41 -5.04
C LEU A 100 4.36 -0.88 -5.77
N TRP A 101 4.16 -0.31 -6.96
CA TRP A 101 5.22 0.36 -7.70
C TRP A 101 5.82 1.53 -6.91
N ALA A 102 4.96 2.38 -6.32
CA ALA A 102 5.40 3.51 -5.53
C ALA A 102 6.13 3.10 -4.23
N ASP A 103 5.62 2.08 -3.53
CA ASP A 103 6.27 1.53 -2.32
C ASP A 103 7.65 0.93 -2.65
N GLY A 104 7.76 0.22 -3.78
CA GLY A 104 9.03 -0.32 -4.26
C GLY A 104 10.07 0.75 -4.56
N LEU A 105 9.66 1.90 -5.13
CA LEU A 105 10.55 3.02 -5.38
C LEU A 105 10.96 3.74 -4.09
N ALA A 106 10.03 3.93 -3.16
CA ALA A 106 10.30 4.53 -1.86
C ALA A 106 11.27 3.69 -1.01
N GLY A 107 11.23 2.36 -1.14
CA GLY A 107 12.16 1.45 -0.47
C GLY A 107 13.59 1.45 -1.03
N ALA A 108 13.79 1.90 -2.28
CA ALA A 108 15.11 1.98 -2.94
C ALA A 108 15.85 3.29 -2.61
N ILE A 109 15.14 4.30 -2.13
CA ILE A 109 15.70 5.59 -1.75
C ILE A 109 15.51 5.73 -0.24
N ASN A 110 16.54 5.43 0.57
CA ASN A 110 16.55 5.61 2.04
C ASN A 110 16.32 7.07 2.51
N THR A 111 15.92 7.97 1.61
CA THR A 111 15.52 9.33 1.96
C THR A 111 14.06 9.28 2.43
N GLY A 112 13.80 9.67 3.68
CA GLY A 112 12.46 9.75 4.30
C GLY A 112 11.49 10.78 3.68
N ARG A 113 11.50 10.92 2.35
CA ARG A 113 10.56 11.72 1.57
C ARG A 113 10.11 10.88 0.36
N SER A 114 8.88 10.39 0.44
CA SER A 114 8.18 9.84 -0.74
C SER A 114 8.11 10.94 -1.80
N LEU A 115 8.98 10.88 -2.81
CA LEU A 115 8.97 11.80 -3.96
C LEU A 115 7.71 11.61 -4.82
N LEU A 116 6.93 10.56 -4.56
CA LEU A 116 5.66 10.24 -5.19
C LEU A 116 4.50 10.53 -4.21
N ASN A 117 4.37 11.78 -3.76
CA ASN A 117 3.23 12.22 -2.96
C ASN A 117 2.02 12.49 -3.87
N GLY A 118 1.50 11.43 -4.50
CA GLY A 118 0.15 11.46 -5.05
C GLY A 118 -0.84 11.12 -3.95
N THR A 119 -1.91 11.92 -3.79
CA THR A 119 -3.04 11.59 -2.89
C THR A 119 -3.69 10.24 -3.23
N GLU A 120 -3.45 9.73 -4.44
CA GLU A 120 -3.93 8.47 -4.99
C GLU A 120 -3.08 7.24 -4.58
N LEU A 121 -1.91 7.43 -3.97
CA LEU A 121 -0.97 6.36 -3.65
C LEU A 121 -1.10 5.90 -2.20
N LEU A 122 -1.32 4.60 -2.01
CA LEU A 122 -1.53 4.01 -0.70
C LEU A 122 -0.19 3.75 -0.02
N GLY A 123 -0.08 4.13 1.25
CA GLY A 123 1.08 3.77 2.07
C GLY A 123 1.09 2.27 2.40
N ARG A 124 2.27 1.75 2.78
CA ARG A 124 2.48 0.32 3.11
C ARG A 124 1.51 -0.22 4.15
N ASP A 125 1.23 0.55 5.21
CA ASP A 125 0.28 0.17 6.27
C ASP A 125 -1.18 0.14 5.80
N GLN A 126 -1.51 0.92 4.77
CA GLN A 126 -2.83 0.92 4.17
C GLN A 126 -2.98 -0.25 3.21
N LEU A 127 -1.94 -0.55 2.42
CA LEU A 127 -1.88 -1.73 1.56
C LEU A 127 -2.00 -3.02 2.37
N SER A 128 -1.25 -3.18 3.45
CA SER A 128 -1.31 -4.39 4.29
C SER A 128 -2.72 -4.62 4.86
N ARG A 129 -3.39 -3.56 5.31
CA ARG A 129 -4.79 -3.63 5.76
C ARG A 129 -5.76 -3.97 4.65
N ALA A 130 -5.60 -3.40 3.45
CA ALA A 130 -6.45 -3.70 2.31
C ALA A 130 -6.27 -5.16 1.85
N LEU A 131 -5.05 -5.68 1.85
CA LEU A 131 -4.74 -7.06 1.51
C LEU A 131 -5.30 -8.06 2.54
N ALA A 132 -5.27 -7.71 3.83
CA ALA A 132 -5.93 -8.51 4.87
C ALA A 132 -7.44 -8.63 4.63
N LEU A 133 -8.11 -7.57 4.14
CA LEU A 133 -9.53 -7.63 3.74
C LEU A 133 -9.77 -8.52 2.52
N LEU A 134 -8.78 -8.63 1.63
CA LEU A 134 -8.77 -9.56 0.49
C LEU A 134 -8.38 -10.99 0.87
N ARG A 135 -8.31 -11.30 2.18
CA ARG A 135 -7.94 -12.64 2.71
C ARG A 135 -6.52 -13.09 2.33
N VAL A 136 -5.63 -12.14 2.04
CA VAL A 136 -4.20 -12.45 1.91
C VAL A 136 -3.63 -12.69 3.32
N ASP A 137 -2.88 -13.77 3.49
CA ASP A 137 -2.20 -14.09 4.76
C ASP A 137 -1.31 -12.92 5.22
N GLU A 138 -1.22 -12.68 6.53
CA GLU A 138 -0.41 -11.58 7.07
C GLU A 138 1.06 -11.63 6.61
N ARG A 139 1.63 -12.83 6.49
CA ARG A 139 2.99 -13.02 6.00
C ARG A 139 3.08 -12.59 4.54
N GLY A 140 2.12 -12.99 3.71
CA GLY A 140 2.02 -12.58 2.30
C GLY A 140 1.81 -11.08 2.12
N ALA A 141 0.98 -10.47 2.97
CA ALA A 141 0.72 -9.03 2.94
C ALA A 141 1.96 -8.20 3.30
N LYS A 142 2.82 -8.70 4.19
CA LYS A 142 4.07 -8.04 4.60
C LYS A 142 5.20 -8.20 3.59
N THR A 143 5.22 -9.30 2.82
CA THR A 143 6.25 -9.58 1.80
C THR A 143 5.88 -9.05 0.41
N LEU A 144 4.61 -8.68 0.18
CA LEU A 144 4.14 -8.06 -1.05
C LEU A 144 4.96 -6.80 -1.40
N GLY A 145 5.44 -6.75 -2.65
CA GLY A 145 6.24 -5.64 -3.20
C GLY A 145 7.76 -5.79 -3.14
N ARG A 146 8.31 -6.89 -2.57
CA ARG A 146 9.77 -7.13 -2.52
C ARG A 146 10.14 -8.52 -3.03
N VAL A 147 10.24 -8.66 -4.35
CA VAL A 147 10.92 -9.82 -4.95
C VAL A 147 12.09 -9.27 -5.77
N SER A 148 13.27 -9.24 -5.16
CA SER A 148 14.50 -8.98 -5.91
C SER A 148 14.82 -10.25 -6.70
N LEU A 149 14.65 -10.20 -8.01
CA LEU A 149 15.04 -11.27 -8.92
C LEU A 149 16.50 -11.14 -9.36
N ALA A 150 17.26 -10.20 -8.75
CA ALA A 150 18.69 -10.12 -8.99
C ALA A 150 19.35 -11.41 -8.48
N PRO A 151 20.18 -12.09 -9.29
CA PRO A 151 20.96 -13.22 -8.79
C PRO A 151 21.81 -12.71 -7.63
N THR A 152 21.83 -13.46 -6.53
CA THR A 152 22.76 -13.31 -5.41
C THR A 152 24.18 -13.56 -5.93
N GLN A 153 24.76 -12.57 -6.61
CA GLN A 153 26.18 -12.52 -6.86
C GLN A 153 26.79 -11.72 -5.72
N THR A 154 27.50 -12.46 -4.86
CA THR A 154 28.32 -11.97 -3.76
C THR A 154 29.53 -11.24 -4.32
N GLU A 155 29.35 -10.10 -4.96
CA GLU A 155 30.46 -9.24 -5.36
C GLU A 155 30.17 -7.79 -4.99
N GLU A 156 31.02 -7.26 -4.11
CA GLU A 156 31.15 -5.85 -3.82
C GLU A 156 31.50 -5.11 -5.11
N GLN A 157 30.50 -4.55 -5.78
CA GLN A 157 30.72 -3.59 -6.86
C GLN A 157 29.91 -2.32 -6.61
N ASN A 158 30.65 -1.28 -6.26
CA ASN A 158 30.28 0.13 -6.40
C ASN A 158 29.72 0.38 -7.81
N GLY A 159 28.40 0.45 -7.96
CA GLY A 159 27.77 0.49 -9.28
C GLY A 159 26.37 1.10 -9.25
N GLY A 160 26.32 2.44 -9.27
CA GLY A 160 25.19 3.23 -9.77
C GLY A 160 23.80 2.82 -9.28
N GLN A 161 23.39 3.39 -8.14
CA GLN A 161 22.00 3.44 -7.67
C GLN A 161 21.12 4.05 -8.78
N ARG A 162 20.57 3.20 -9.66
CA ARG A 162 19.71 3.64 -10.77
C ARG A 162 18.46 4.25 -10.15
N THR A 163 18.35 5.55 -10.28
CA THR A 163 17.14 6.33 -10.05
C THR A 163 16.06 5.85 -11.02
N LEU A 164 15.27 4.88 -10.59
CA LEU A 164 14.24 4.24 -11.41
C LEU A 164 13.01 5.16 -11.53
N SER A 165 13.13 6.30 -12.22
CA SER A 165 12.04 7.26 -12.38
C SER A 165 11.34 7.20 -13.74
N HIS A 166 11.95 6.60 -14.78
CA HIS A 166 11.39 6.60 -16.14
C HIS A 166 11.67 5.29 -16.89
N GLY A 167 10.65 4.73 -17.56
CA GLY A 167 10.81 3.60 -18.48
C GLY A 167 10.93 2.21 -17.84
N GLN A 168 10.54 2.05 -16.56
CA GLN A 168 10.55 0.74 -15.90
C GLN A 168 9.58 -0.22 -16.58
N THR A 169 10.03 -1.45 -16.81
CA THR A 169 9.16 -2.53 -17.28
C THR A 169 8.28 -3.02 -16.14
N VAL A 170 6.96 -2.95 -16.32
CA VAL A 170 5.97 -3.44 -15.35
C VAL A 170 5.16 -4.52 -16.03
N VAL A 171 5.18 -5.72 -15.44
CA VAL A 171 4.37 -6.85 -15.90
C VAL A 171 3.20 -7.01 -14.95
N VAL A 172 1.97 -6.95 -15.48
CA VAL A 172 0.75 -7.22 -14.72
C VAL A 172 0.12 -8.49 -15.27
N ALA A 173 0.04 -9.53 -14.44
CA ALA A 173 -0.52 -10.83 -14.81
C ALA A 173 -1.89 -11.03 -14.15
N PHE A 174 -2.91 -11.31 -14.97
CA PHE A 174 -4.26 -11.63 -14.53
C PHE A 174 -4.51 -13.13 -14.65
N VAL A 175 -4.58 -13.79 -13.49
CA VAL A 175 -4.95 -15.21 -13.39
C VAL A 175 -6.46 -15.29 -13.21
N GLY A 176 -7.17 -15.86 -14.20
CA GLY A 176 -8.64 -15.92 -14.23
C GLY A 176 -9.28 -14.98 -15.25
N GLY A 177 -8.50 -14.04 -15.80
CA GLY A 177 -8.89 -13.16 -16.89
C GLY A 177 -8.99 -11.70 -16.48
N CYS A 178 -9.14 -10.82 -17.47
CA CYS A 178 -9.30 -9.38 -17.26
C CYS A 178 -10.24 -8.76 -18.28
N THR A 179 -10.81 -7.62 -17.93
CA THR A 179 -11.71 -6.83 -18.79
C THR A 179 -10.94 -5.77 -19.59
N TYR A 180 -11.52 -5.32 -20.70
CA TYR A 180 -10.96 -4.19 -21.45
C TYR A 180 -10.88 -2.90 -20.63
N ALA A 181 -11.78 -2.70 -19.65
CA ALA A 181 -11.74 -1.55 -18.76
C ALA A 181 -10.48 -1.56 -17.87
N GLU A 182 -10.11 -2.71 -17.31
CA GLU A 182 -8.87 -2.86 -16.53
C GLU A 182 -7.63 -2.62 -17.40
N VAL A 183 -7.61 -3.16 -18.62
CA VAL A 183 -6.53 -2.94 -19.58
C VAL A 183 -6.39 -1.46 -19.94
N ALA A 184 -7.49 -0.77 -20.21
CA ALA A 184 -7.48 0.66 -20.53
C ALA A 184 -6.98 1.49 -19.35
N ALA A 185 -7.45 1.21 -18.14
CA ALA A 185 -7.04 1.90 -16.94
C ALA A 185 -5.56 1.66 -16.58
N LEU A 186 -5.03 0.45 -16.82
CA LEU A 186 -3.60 0.15 -16.68
C LEU A 186 -2.76 0.90 -17.71
N ARG A 187 -3.21 0.99 -18.97
CA ARG A 187 -2.53 1.79 -20.01
C ARG A 187 -2.50 3.26 -19.64
N PHE A 188 -3.59 3.79 -19.10
CA PHE A 188 -3.65 5.16 -18.59
C PHE A 188 -2.64 5.39 -17.45
N ALA A 189 -2.59 4.49 -16.46
CA ALA A 189 -1.61 4.55 -15.38
C ALA A 189 -0.17 4.44 -15.91
N ALA A 190 0.09 3.52 -16.84
CA ALA A 190 1.40 3.34 -17.45
C ALA A 190 1.88 4.59 -18.21
N ALA A 191 0.99 5.26 -18.95
CA ALA A 191 1.33 6.51 -19.63
C ALA A 191 1.71 7.60 -18.61
N ARG A 192 0.89 7.78 -17.57
CA ARG A 192 1.15 8.78 -16.50
C ARG A 192 2.43 8.51 -15.71
N ARG A 193 2.77 7.25 -15.47
CA ARG A 193 3.94 6.83 -14.68
C ARG A 193 5.14 6.42 -15.52
N CYS A 194 5.03 6.56 -16.84
CA CYS A 194 6.05 6.18 -17.81
C CYS A 194 6.53 4.71 -17.68
N TRP A 195 5.58 3.79 -17.48
CA TRP A 195 5.85 2.36 -17.46
C TRP A 195 5.95 1.78 -18.87
N ARG A 196 6.91 0.88 -19.09
CA ARG A 196 6.88 -0.08 -20.20
C ARG A 196 5.99 -1.25 -19.78
N LEU A 197 4.69 -1.10 -19.99
CA LEU A 197 3.68 -2.02 -19.49
C LEU A 197 3.54 -3.26 -20.39
N LEU A 198 3.60 -4.45 -19.79
CA LEU A 198 3.18 -5.71 -20.39
C LEU A 198 2.03 -6.31 -19.57
N ILE A 199 0.93 -6.64 -20.24
CA ILE A 199 -0.24 -7.26 -19.62
C ILE A 199 -0.31 -8.71 -20.08
N ALA A 200 -0.26 -9.63 -19.14
CA ALA A 200 -0.50 -11.04 -19.37
C ALA A 200 -1.86 -11.41 -18.76
N THR A 201 -2.67 -12.19 -19.46
CA THR A 201 -3.98 -12.63 -18.97
C THR A 201 -4.32 -14.00 -19.52
N SER A 202 -5.01 -14.82 -18.74
CA SER A 202 -5.48 -16.13 -19.22
C SER A 202 -6.63 -16.00 -20.24
N GLN A 203 -7.49 -14.99 -20.09
CA GLN A 203 -8.62 -14.74 -20.97
C GLN A 203 -9.09 -13.28 -20.88
N ILE A 204 -9.69 -12.76 -21.96
CA ILE A 204 -10.40 -11.49 -21.92
C ILE A 204 -11.85 -11.74 -21.52
N LEU A 205 -12.28 -11.09 -20.45
CA LEU A 205 -13.59 -11.26 -19.85
C LEU A 205 -14.58 -10.19 -20.32
N SER A 206 -15.82 -10.65 -20.52
CA SER A 206 -17.00 -9.81 -20.66
C SER A 206 -18.10 -10.35 -19.73
N THR A 207 -19.09 -9.52 -19.39
CA THR A 207 -20.25 -9.96 -18.60
C THR A 207 -20.93 -11.19 -19.21
N LYS A 208 -21.04 -11.23 -20.54
CA LYS A 208 -21.58 -12.39 -21.27
C LYS A 208 -20.75 -13.65 -21.06
N SER A 209 -19.42 -13.55 -21.17
CA SER A 209 -18.51 -14.69 -20.98
C SER A 209 -18.58 -15.24 -19.55
N LEU A 210 -18.66 -14.35 -18.55
CA LEU A 210 -18.79 -14.77 -17.14
C LEU A 210 -20.11 -15.47 -16.86
N ILE A 211 -21.23 -14.91 -17.31
CA ILE A 211 -22.56 -15.52 -17.13
C ILE A 211 -22.59 -16.89 -17.81
N HIS A 212 -22.02 -17.00 -19.01
CA HIS A 212 -21.95 -18.26 -19.74
C HIS A 212 -21.09 -19.30 -19.02
N GLN A 213 -19.92 -18.92 -18.50
CA GLN A 213 -19.03 -19.82 -17.74
C GLN A 213 -19.70 -20.32 -16.47
N VAL A 214 -20.38 -19.45 -15.73
CA VAL A 214 -21.12 -19.83 -14.52
C VAL A 214 -22.30 -20.73 -14.88
N GLY A 215 -23.04 -20.42 -15.95
CA GLY A 215 -24.16 -21.25 -16.41
C GLY A 215 -23.72 -22.65 -16.85
N GLN A 216 -22.58 -22.76 -17.54
CA GLN A 216 -21.99 -24.05 -17.90
C GLN A 216 -21.51 -24.83 -16.69
N ALA A 217 -20.84 -24.16 -15.73
CA ALA A 217 -20.35 -24.80 -14.52
C ALA A 217 -21.48 -25.28 -13.61
N ALA A 218 -22.62 -24.57 -13.56
CA ALA A 218 -23.79 -24.96 -12.78
C ALA A 218 -24.62 -26.08 -13.44
N ALA A 219 -24.38 -26.37 -14.72
CA ALA A 219 -25.02 -27.46 -15.45
C ALA A 219 -24.26 -28.80 -15.36
N LEU A 220 -23.07 -28.80 -14.75
CA LEU A 220 -22.25 -29.97 -14.44
C LEU A 220 -22.52 -30.44 -13.00
#